data_AF-A0A2R7M3M5-F1
#
_entry.id   AF-A0A2R7M3M5-F1
#
_cell.length_a   1.000
_cell.length_b   1.000
_cell.length_c   1.000
_cell.angle_alpha   90.00
_cell.angle_beta   90.00
_cell.angle_gamma   90.00
#
_symmetry.space_group_name_H-M   'P 1'
#
loop_
_entity.id
_entity.type
_entity.pdbx_description
1 polymer ?
#
loop_
_entity_poly.entity_id
_entity_poly.type
_entity_poly.pdbx_seq_one_letter_code
_entity_poly.pdbx_strand_id
1 'polypeptide(L)'
;MLLSCKSKPINQKIDKKREGVWIDNYTQDSTNYKSFEYYKHDEPVKKWKSYINGKIYKTEKYKSGYCIVKFYYENGKVQSKGKTKTEGDSKEMHWFYVKDWKFYSDKGKLTEIKNYNNGNLISVKAMQ
;
A
#
# COMPACT_ATOMS: atom_id res chain seq x y z
N MET A 1 -35.92 17.02 13.94
CA MET A 1 -35.45 15.70 13.44
C MET A 1 -33.94 15.66 13.56
N LEU A 2 -33.41 14.90 14.52
CA LEU A 2 -31.97 14.64 14.59
C LEU A 2 -31.66 13.57 13.54
N LEU A 3 -31.05 13.98 12.42
CA LEU A 3 -30.44 13.05 11.48
C LEU A 3 -29.28 12.37 12.21
N SER A 4 -29.57 11.25 12.85
CA SER A 4 -28.55 10.34 13.37
C SER A 4 -27.75 9.84 12.18
N CYS A 5 -26.58 10.46 11.95
CA CYS A 5 -25.56 9.94 11.05
C CYS A 5 -25.11 8.59 11.60
N LYS A 6 -25.80 7.51 11.21
CA LYS A 6 -25.32 6.15 11.44
C LYS A 6 -23.91 6.06 10.87
N SER A 7 -22.96 5.64 11.69
CA SER A 7 -21.59 5.40 11.23
C SER A 7 -21.62 4.42 10.06
N LYS A 8 -20.83 4.71 9.02
CA LYS A 8 -20.75 3.80 7.87
C LYS A 8 -20.19 2.46 8.36
N PRO A 9 -20.79 1.32 7.97
CA PRO A 9 -20.26 0.01 8.33
C PRO A 9 -18.83 -0.15 7.83
N ILE A 10 -17.99 -0.82 8.63
CA ILE A 10 -16.62 -1.20 8.28
C ILE A 10 -16.60 -2.69 7.89
N ASN A 11 -15.62 -3.11 7.09
CA ASN A 11 -15.41 -4.51 6.69
C ASN A 11 -16.66 -5.17 6.08
N GLN A 12 -17.50 -4.39 5.39
CA GLN A 12 -18.76 -4.88 4.83
C GLN A 12 -18.62 -5.36 3.38
N LYS A 13 -19.55 -6.25 2.99
CA LYS A 13 -19.75 -6.67 1.61
C LYS A 13 -21.17 -6.31 1.16
N ILE A 14 -21.30 -5.76 -0.05
CA ILE A 14 -22.56 -5.56 -0.77
C ILE A 14 -22.50 -6.43 -2.02
N ASP A 15 -23.54 -7.24 -2.26
CA ASP A 15 -23.56 -8.21 -3.36
C ASP A 15 -22.34 -9.13 -3.38
N LYS A 16 -21.90 -9.56 -2.18
CA LYS A 16 -20.69 -10.37 -1.94
C LYS A 16 -19.36 -9.67 -2.27
N LYS A 17 -19.37 -8.40 -2.69
CA LYS A 17 -18.20 -7.58 -3.01
C LYS A 17 -17.84 -6.62 -1.89
N ARG A 18 -16.55 -6.38 -1.65
CA ARG A 18 -16.09 -5.43 -0.62
C ARG A 18 -16.51 -4.01 -0.96
N GLU A 19 -17.08 -3.32 0.03
CA GLU A 19 -17.55 -1.94 -0.11
C GLU A 19 -17.14 -1.10 1.11
N GLY A 20 -16.74 0.15 0.87
CA GLY A 20 -16.44 1.10 1.94
C GLY A 20 -15.06 0.90 2.55
N VAL A 21 -14.94 1.17 3.84
CA VAL A 21 -13.65 1.09 4.56
C VAL A 21 -13.43 -0.32 5.09
N TRP A 22 -12.23 -0.82 4.86
CA TRP A 22 -11.74 -2.08 5.39
C TRP A 22 -10.57 -1.79 6.33
N ILE A 23 -10.68 -2.25 7.56
CA ILE A 23 -9.69 -2.06 8.62
C ILE A 23 -9.24 -3.44 9.07
N ASP A 24 -7.99 -3.74 8.83
CA ASP A 24 -7.28 -4.86 9.45
C ASP A 24 -6.49 -4.34 10.66
N ASN A 25 -6.49 -5.08 11.76
CA ASN A 25 -5.80 -4.73 12.98
C ASN A 25 -5.43 -5.99 13.76
N TYR A 26 -4.14 -6.31 13.80
CA TYR A 26 -3.64 -7.51 14.45
C TYR A 26 -2.29 -7.26 15.10
N THR A 27 -1.91 -8.12 16.03
CA THR A 27 -0.62 -8.07 16.73
C THR A 27 0.15 -9.34 16.44
N GLN A 28 1.41 -9.21 16.06
CA GLN A 28 2.34 -10.32 15.87
C GLN A 28 3.67 -9.97 16.55
N ASP A 29 4.16 -10.84 17.43
CA ASP A 29 5.43 -10.66 18.16
C ASP A 29 5.55 -9.27 18.82
N SER A 30 4.51 -8.87 19.57
CA SER A 30 4.37 -7.54 20.20
C SER A 30 4.33 -6.34 19.23
N THR A 31 4.28 -6.59 17.92
CA THR A 31 4.16 -5.57 16.88
C THR A 31 2.72 -5.43 16.43
N ASN A 32 2.16 -4.23 16.56
CA ASN A 32 0.80 -3.93 16.15
C ASN A 32 0.75 -3.47 14.69
N TYR A 33 0.00 -4.17 13.86
CA TYR A 33 -0.24 -3.85 12.47
C TYR A 33 -1.66 -3.31 12.30
N LYS A 34 -1.80 -2.25 11.52
CA LYS A 34 -3.12 -1.70 11.19
C LYS A 34 -3.17 -1.21 9.76
N SER A 35 -4.17 -1.61 8.98
CA SER A 35 -4.40 -1.10 7.63
C SER A 35 -5.73 -0.36 7.53
N PHE A 36 -5.77 0.63 6.64
CA PHE A 36 -6.99 1.30 6.21
C PHE A 36 -7.05 1.20 4.69
N GLU A 37 -7.95 0.36 4.24
CA GLU A 37 -8.22 0.04 2.86
C GLU A 37 -9.60 0.57 2.48
N TYR A 38 -9.79 0.84 1.20
CA TYR A 38 -11.05 1.39 0.70
C TYR A 38 -11.42 0.70 -0.59
N TYR A 39 -12.63 0.20 -0.65
CA TYR A 39 -13.16 -0.54 -1.79
C TYR A 39 -14.46 0.06 -2.30
N LYS A 40 -14.68 -0.08 -3.59
CA LYS A 40 -15.97 0.12 -4.24
C LYS A 40 -16.20 -1.06 -5.18
N HIS A 41 -17.11 -1.97 -4.84
CA HIS A 41 -17.40 -3.18 -5.61
C HIS A 41 -16.15 -4.03 -5.88
N ASP A 42 -15.38 -4.33 -4.82
CA ASP A 42 -14.05 -4.98 -4.86
C ASP A 42 -12.91 -4.17 -5.51
N GLU A 43 -13.21 -3.06 -6.18
CA GLU A 43 -12.17 -2.21 -6.75
C GLU A 43 -11.47 -1.37 -5.66
N PRO A 44 -10.14 -1.39 -5.58
CA PRO A 44 -9.40 -0.57 -4.63
C PRO A 44 -9.50 0.91 -5.02
N VAL A 45 -10.00 1.72 -4.09
CA VAL A 45 -10.18 3.17 -4.27
C VAL A 45 -9.41 3.97 -3.22
N LYS A 46 -9.34 5.29 -3.42
CA LYS A 46 -8.65 6.23 -2.51
C LYS A 46 -7.18 5.84 -2.27
N LYS A 47 -6.57 6.42 -1.23
CA LYS A 47 -5.21 6.11 -0.80
C LYS A 47 -5.29 5.22 0.43
N TRP A 48 -4.70 4.05 0.36
CA TRP A 48 -4.61 3.13 1.48
C TRP A 48 -3.41 3.49 2.34
N LYS A 49 -3.50 3.17 3.62
CA LYS A 49 -2.45 3.46 4.61
C LYS A 49 -2.29 2.26 5.52
N SER A 50 -1.05 1.87 5.74
CA SER A 50 -0.70 0.81 6.68
C SER A 50 0.28 1.34 7.73
N TYR A 51 0.10 0.86 8.94
CA TYR A 51 0.76 1.33 10.15
C TYR A 51 1.39 0.16 10.90
N ILE A 52 2.57 0.40 11.46
CA ILE A 52 3.25 -0.46 12.42
C ILE A 52 3.40 0.35 13.71
N ASN A 53 2.89 -0.18 14.82
CA ASN A 53 2.90 0.48 16.14
C ASN A 53 2.40 1.94 16.08
N GLY A 54 1.34 2.18 15.31
CA GLY A 54 0.75 3.51 15.11
C GLY A 54 1.52 4.45 14.17
N LYS A 55 2.74 4.11 13.75
CA LYS A 55 3.52 4.87 12.77
C LYS A 55 3.21 4.40 11.35
N ILE A 56 3.04 5.33 10.41
CA ILE A 56 2.80 4.98 9.01
C ILE A 56 4.08 4.37 8.40
N TYR A 57 3.97 3.19 7.80
CA TYR A 57 5.11 2.55 7.13
C TYR A 57 4.87 2.33 5.63
N LYS A 58 3.61 2.33 5.19
CA LYS A 58 3.24 2.11 3.79
C LYS A 58 2.04 2.95 3.37
N THR A 59 2.08 3.43 2.14
CA THR A 59 0.89 3.95 1.46
C THR A 59 0.77 3.43 0.04
N GLU A 60 -0.45 3.11 -0.36
CA GLU A 60 -0.79 2.54 -1.66
C GLU A 60 -1.83 3.42 -2.36
N LYS A 61 -1.60 3.70 -3.65
CA LYS A 61 -2.57 4.40 -4.50
C LYS A 61 -2.73 3.61 -5.79
N TYR A 62 -3.86 2.92 -5.89
CA TYR A 62 -4.21 2.11 -7.04
C TYR A 62 -4.60 3.01 -8.23
N LYS A 63 -4.12 2.61 -9.40
CA LYS A 63 -4.36 3.20 -10.72
C LYS A 63 -4.61 2.06 -11.71
N SER A 64 -5.23 2.36 -12.84
CA SER A 64 -5.55 1.34 -13.85
C SER A 64 -4.31 0.51 -14.20
N GLY A 65 -4.28 -0.76 -13.77
CA GLY A 65 -3.21 -1.72 -14.01
C GLY A 65 -1.93 -1.60 -13.18
N TYR A 66 -1.84 -0.72 -12.17
CA TYR A 66 -0.70 -0.67 -11.24
C TYR A 66 -1.01 0.07 -9.93
N CYS A 67 -0.23 -0.18 -8.88
CA CYS A 67 -0.27 0.57 -7.63
C CYS A 67 0.98 1.44 -7.47
N ILE A 68 0.82 2.69 -7.03
CA ILE A 68 1.94 3.53 -6.60
C ILE A 68 2.13 3.31 -5.10
N VAL A 69 3.31 2.82 -4.74
CA VAL A 69 3.65 2.48 -3.35
C VAL A 69 4.70 3.45 -2.83
N LYS A 70 4.54 3.83 -1.57
CA LYS A 70 5.60 4.49 -0.79
C LYS A 70 5.78 3.74 0.51
N PHE A 71 7.03 3.41 0.83
CA PHE A 71 7.44 2.97 2.15
C PHE A 71 8.09 4.13 2.89
N TYR A 72 7.96 4.12 4.21
CA TYR A 72 8.44 5.18 5.09
C TYR A 72 9.33 4.59 6.18
N TYR A 73 10.40 5.30 6.51
CA TYR A 73 11.16 5.07 7.72
C TYR A 73 10.32 5.44 8.95
N GLU A 74 10.76 4.99 10.12
CA GLU A 74 10.13 5.34 11.40
C GLU A 74 10.05 6.86 11.65
N ASN A 75 10.99 7.63 11.11
CA ASN A 75 10.99 9.10 11.21
C ASN A 75 10.00 9.78 10.24
N GLY A 76 9.19 9.00 9.51
CA GLY A 76 8.18 9.49 8.57
C GLY A 76 8.71 9.92 7.20
N LYS A 77 10.03 9.90 6.98
CA LYS A 77 10.61 10.18 5.66
C LYS A 77 10.42 8.98 4.73
N VAL A 78 10.28 9.26 3.44
CA VAL A 78 10.12 8.21 2.42
C VAL A 78 11.40 7.38 2.35
N GLN A 79 11.28 6.07 2.54
CA GLN A 79 12.36 5.10 2.35
C GLN A 79 12.48 4.72 0.88
N SER A 80 11.36 4.39 0.26
CA SER A 80 11.31 4.02 -1.15
C SER A 80 9.97 4.34 -1.76
N LYS A 81 9.95 4.55 -3.07
CA LYS A 81 8.73 4.72 -3.84
C LYS A 81 8.88 4.15 -5.24
N GLY A 82 7.81 3.52 -5.72
CA GLY A 82 7.79 2.95 -7.05
C GLY A 82 6.40 2.47 -7.42
N LYS A 83 6.36 1.62 -8.44
CA LYS A 83 5.13 1.00 -8.91
C LYS A 83 5.15 -0.50 -8.66
N THR A 84 3.99 -1.04 -8.34
CA THR A 84 3.76 -2.49 -8.31
C THR A 84 2.60 -2.86 -9.20
N LYS A 85 2.53 -4.13 -9.53
CA LYS A 85 1.36 -4.76 -10.12
C LYS A 85 0.93 -5.93 -9.26
N THR A 86 -0.36 -6.25 -9.37
CA THR A 86 -0.89 -7.52 -8.93
C THR A 86 -1.44 -8.21 -10.16
N GLU A 87 -0.93 -9.38 -10.48
CA GLU A 87 -1.42 -10.24 -11.57
C GLU A 87 -1.62 -11.65 -11.02
N GLY A 88 -2.61 -12.38 -11.51
CA GLY A 88 -2.99 -13.67 -10.96
C GLY A 88 -4.44 -14.05 -11.24
N ASP A 89 -4.83 -15.22 -10.78
CA ASP A 89 -6.18 -15.75 -10.87
C ASP A 89 -6.80 -15.98 -9.47
N SER A 90 -7.92 -16.69 -9.41
CA SER A 90 -8.60 -16.98 -8.14
C SER A 90 -7.81 -17.87 -7.16
N LYS A 91 -6.77 -18.56 -7.64
CA LYS A 91 -5.94 -19.48 -6.85
C LYS A 91 -4.64 -18.81 -6.43
N GLU A 92 -4.01 -18.05 -7.32
CA GLU A 92 -2.71 -17.42 -7.06
C GLU A 92 -2.70 -15.96 -7.48
N MET A 93 -2.34 -15.08 -6.55
CA MET A 93 -2.20 -13.63 -6.79
C MET A 93 -0.77 -13.22 -6.49
N HIS A 94 -0.06 -12.71 -7.50
CA HIS A 94 1.31 -12.28 -7.38
C HIS A 94 1.39 -10.76 -7.36
N TRP A 95 1.96 -10.23 -6.29
CA TRP A 95 2.29 -8.80 -6.19
C TRP A 95 3.78 -8.61 -6.43
N PHE A 96 4.16 -7.72 -7.34
CA PHE A 96 5.56 -7.54 -7.71
C PHE A 96 5.91 -6.11 -8.11
N TYR A 97 7.20 -5.77 -7.93
CA TYR A 97 7.77 -4.49 -8.34
C TYR A 97 7.86 -4.36 -9.87
N VAL A 98 7.56 -3.16 -10.38
CA VAL A 98 7.72 -2.82 -11.80
C VAL A 98 8.34 -1.43 -11.97
N LYS A 99 9.08 -1.25 -13.07
CA LYS A 99 9.74 0.01 -13.45
C LYS A 99 10.69 0.51 -12.36
N ASP A 100 10.98 1.79 -12.39
CA ASP A 100 11.89 2.44 -11.46
C ASP A 100 11.31 2.54 -10.04
N TRP A 101 12.10 2.06 -9.10
CA TRP A 101 11.97 2.25 -7.67
C TRP A 101 13.07 3.17 -7.19
N LYS A 102 12.68 4.30 -6.61
CA LYS A 102 13.60 5.29 -6.03
C LYS A 102 13.74 4.99 -4.55
N PHE A 103 14.97 4.87 -4.06
CA PHE A 103 15.29 4.68 -2.65
C PHE A 103 16.02 5.90 -2.11
N TYR A 104 15.75 6.20 -0.85
CA TYR A 104 16.22 7.40 -0.19
C TYR A 104 16.88 7.03 1.13
N SER A 105 17.84 7.83 1.58
CA SER A 105 18.34 7.74 2.96
C SER A 105 17.27 8.17 3.96
N ASP A 106 17.48 7.81 5.22
CA ASP A 106 16.70 8.30 6.36
C ASP A 106 16.74 9.84 6.51
N LYS A 107 17.67 10.51 5.84
CA LYS A 107 17.73 11.98 5.73
C LYS A 107 16.90 12.53 4.57
N GLY A 108 16.47 11.68 3.63
CA GLY A 108 15.66 12.05 2.46
C GLY A 108 16.46 12.26 1.17
N LYS A 109 17.77 11.96 1.15
CA LYS A 109 18.61 12.04 -0.07
C LYS A 109 18.32 10.83 -0.94
N LEU A 110 18.10 11.00 -2.24
CA LEU A 110 18.01 9.88 -3.18
C LEU A 110 19.36 9.15 -3.21
N THR A 111 19.37 7.85 -2.91
CA THR A 111 20.59 7.04 -2.83
C THR A 111 20.73 6.11 -4.03
N GLU A 112 19.63 5.56 -4.52
CA GLU A 112 19.65 4.64 -5.65
C GLU A 112 18.31 4.63 -6.40
N ILE A 113 18.37 4.21 -7.67
CA ILE A 113 17.23 3.85 -8.49
C ILE A 113 17.41 2.41 -8.93
N LYS A 114 16.44 1.55 -8.62
CA LYS A 114 16.40 0.15 -9.07
C LYS A 114 15.29 -0.01 -10.10
N ASN A 115 15.61 -0.57 -11.26
CA ASN A 115 14.62 -0.87 -12.29
C ASN A 115 14.19 -2.33 -12.16
N TYR A 116 12.88 -2.57 -12.12
CA TYR A 116 12.31 -3.90 -12.03
C TYR A 116 11.44 -4.25 -13.25
N ASN A 117 11.51 -5.49 -13.70
CA ASN A 117 10.57 -6.07 -14.64
C ASN A 117 9.90 -7.30 -14.01
N ASN A 118 8.61 -7.18 -13.71
CA ASN A 118 7.80 -8.22 -13.09
C ASN A 118 8.47 -8.87 -11.86
N GLY A 119 8.95 -8.03 -10.94
CA GLY A 119 9.65 -8.47 -9.72
C GLY A 119 11.15 -8.72 -9.89
N ASN A 120 11.63 -8.94 -11.12
CA ASN A 120 13.04 -9.17 -11.39
C ASN A 120 13.82 -7.85 -11.42
N LEU A 121 14.93 -7.77 -10.69
CA LEU A 121 15.82 -6.61 -10.72
C LEU A 121 16.61 -6.61 -12.04
N ILE A 122 16.47 -5.53 -12.81
CA ILE A 122 17.10 -5.39 -14.14
C ILE A 122 18.37 -4.52 -14.06
N SER A 123 18.33 -3.45 -13.27
CA SER A 123 19.48 -2.56 -13.12
C SER A 123 19.44 -1.80 -11.81
N VAL A 124 20.63 -1.40 -11.32
CA VAL A 124 20.80 -0.50 -10.18
C VAL A 124 21.61 0.70 -10.62
N LYS A 125 21.13 1.91 -10.30
CA LYS A 125 21.87 3.17 -10.47
C LYS A 125 22.04 3.84 -9.13
N ALA A 126 23.25 3.79 -8.56
CA ALA A 126 23.61 4.53 -7.36
C ALA A 126 23.75 6.03 -7.67
N MET A 127 23.31 6.88 -6.75
CA MET A 127 23.55 8.32 -6.81
C MET A 127 24.86 8.62 -6.07
N GLN A 128 25.84 9.19 -6.77
CA GLN A 128 27.03 9.78 -6.16
C GLN A 128 26.66 11.06 -5.40
#